data_AF-A0AA43EHG9-F1
#
_entry.id   AF-A0AA43EHG9-F1
#
_cell.length_a   1.000
_cell.length_b   1.000
_cell.length_c   1.000
_cell.angle_alpha   90.00
_cell.angle_beta   90.00
_cell.angle_gamma   90.00
#
_symmetry.space_group_name_H-M   'P 1'
#
loop_
_entity.id
_entity.type
_entity.pdbx_description
1 polymer ?
#
loop_
_entity_poly.entity_id
_entity_poly.type
_entity_poly.pdbx_seq_one_letter_code
_entity_poly.pdbx_strand_id
1 'polypeptide(L)'
;MPTGWNISVHRQVNGGAVPATFGAELGETPAVWQTDFLGLSWLDALVRENLAINLGGNGYPMEFTARASQIIPQLRRKPPGSRDPWAADSHDILGHEWLGKTTKSPEVISACDPEEWLVVQAWDES
;
A
#
# COMPACT_ATOMS: atom_id res chain seq x y z
N MET A 1 -6.41 8.04 19.33
CA MET A 1 -5.41 8.15 18.26
C MET A 1 -5.15 6.76 17.69
N PRO A 2 -5.66 6.43 16.49
CA PRO A 2 -5.08 5.34 15.73
C PRO A 2 -3.59 5.64 15.62
N THR A 3 -2.73 4.68 15.92
CA THR A 3 -1.29 4.83 15.70
C THR A 3 -0.90 3.85 14.61
N GLY A 4 -0.33 4.37 13.52
CA GLY A 4 0.14 3.56 12.41
C GLY A 4 -0.14 4.18 11.05
N TRP A 5 -0.36 3.29 10.08
CA TRP A 5 -0.41 3.67 8.67
C TRP A 5 -1.61 3.05 7.97
N ASN A 6 -2.23 3.80 7.07
CA ASN A 6 -3.08 3.27 6.02
C ASN A 6 -2.23 3.02 4.77
N ILE A 7 -2.13 1.76 4.37
CA ILE A 7 -1.37 1.34 3.20
C ILE A 7 -2.34 0.99 2.08
N SER A 8 -2.12 1.59 0.92
CA SER A 8 -2.81 1.25 -0.33
C SER A 8 -1.81 0.88 -1.40
N VAL A 9 -2.10 -0.20 -2.14
CA VAL A 9 -1.30 -0.66 -3.27
C VAL A 9 -2.10 -0.43 -4.54
N HIS A 10 -1.47 0.17 -5.53
CA HIS A 10 -2.06 0.54 -6.80
C HIS A 10 -1.22 0.02 -7.95
N ARG A 11 -1.88 -0.39 -9.03
CA ARG A 11 -1.24 -0.54 -10.34
C ARG A 11 -0.93 0.85 -10.90
N GLN A 12 0.06 0.95 -11.78
CA GLN A 12 0.28 2.18 -12.54
C GLN A 12 -0.64 2.20 -13.77
N VAL A 13 -1.20 3.36 -14.12
CA VAL A 13 -2.02 3.53 -15.34
C VAL A 13 -1.21 3.22 -16.61
N ASN A 14 0.09 3.46 -16.60
CA ASN A 14 1.01 3.18 -17.71
C ASN A 14 1.40 1.68 -17.85
N GLY A 15 0.83 0.79 -17.04
CA GLY A 15 1.11 -0.65 -17.06
C GLY A 15 2.38 -1.08 -16.31
N GLY A 16 3.09 -0.17 -15.64
CA GLY A 16 4.14 -0.53 -14.69
C GLY A 16 5.41 -1.12 -15.29
N ALA A 17 5.73 -0.85 -16.56
CA ALA A 17 6.96 -1.36 -17.19
C ALA A 17 8.24 -0.75 -16.58
N VAL A 18 8.13 0.41 -15.94
CA VAL A 18 9.21 1.10 -15.24
C VAL A 18 8.76 1.50 -13.83
N PRO A 19 9.70 1.73 -12.89
CA PRO A 19 9.36 2.26 -11.57
C PRO A 19 8.55 3.55 -11.67
N ALA A 20 7.56 3.71 -10.80
CA ALA A 20 6.80 4.94 -10.72
C ALA A 20 7.67 6.11 -10.22
N THR A 21 7.22 7.34 -10.48
CA THR A 21 7.71 8.55 -9.82
C THR A 21 6.69 9.01 -8.78
N PHE A 22 7.13 9.82 -7.82
CA PHE A 22 6.21 10.42 -6.84
C PHE A 22 5.05 11.14 -7.55
N GLY A 23 3.82 10.89 -7.10
CA GLY A 23 2.60 11.48 -7.68
C GLY A 23 2.19 10.90 -9.04
N ALA A 24 2.67 9.71 -9.40
CA ALA A 24 2.23 9.02 -10.61
C ALA A 24 0.73 8.70 -10.58
N GLU A 25 0.09 8.64 -11.75
CA GLU A 25 -1.31 8.28 -11.86
C GLU A 25 -1.56 6.83 -11.37
N LEU A 26 -2.49 6.71 -10.43
CA LEU A 26 -2.86 5.46 -9.80
C LEU A 26 -3.98 4.79 -10.58
N GLY A 27 -3.78 3.51 -10.91
CA GLY A 27 -4.77 2.67 -11.56
C GLY A 27 -5.57 1.84 -10.54
N GLU A 28 -5.87 0.60 -10.93
CA GLU A 28 -6.62 -0.33 -10.09
C GLU A 28 -5.91 -0.60 -8.75
N THR A 29 -6.68 -0.76 -7.67
CA THR A 29 -6.18 -0.94 -6.31
C THR A 29 -6.31 -2.41 -5.85
N PRO A 30 -5.25 -3.22 -5.94
CA PRO A 30 -5.30 -4.61 -5.48
C PRO A 30 -5.65 -4.77 -4.00
N ALA A 31 -5.21 -3.85 -3.13
CA ALA A 31 -5.49 -3.95 -1.69
C ALA A 31 -5.30 -2.62 -0.94
N VAL A 32 -6.06 -2.49 0.16
CA VAL A 32 -5.91 -1.43 1.17
C VAL A 32 -5.98 -2.05 2.57
N TRP A 33 -5.09 -1.67 3.48
CA TRP A 33 -5.10 -2.14 4.87
C TRP A 33 -4.51 -1.12 5.83
N GLN A 34 -4.93 -1.20 7.10
CA GLN A 34 -4.32 -0.47 8.21
C GLN A 34 -3.28 -1.33 8.92
N THR A 35 -2.22 -0.71 9.41
CA THR A 35 -1.15 -1.33 10.20
C THR A 35 -0.76 -0.44 11.38
N ASP A 36 0.11 -0.93 12.26
CA ASP A 36 0.66 -0.17 13.38
C ASP A 36 1.86 0.72 12.99
N PHE A 37 2.48 1.38 13.96
CA PHE A 37 3.60 2.31 13.72
C PHE A 37 4.82 1.65 13.05
N LEU A 38 5.03 0.34 13.19
CA LEU A 38 6.10 -0.42 12.52
C LEU A 38 5.67 -0.95 11.15
N GLY A 39 4.49 -0.55 10.68
CA GLY A 39 3.84 -1.05 9.50
C GLY A 39 4.58 -0.84 8.18
N LEU A 40 5.61 0.02 8.15
CA LEU A 40 6.45 0.26 6.97
C LEU A 40 7.77 -0.52 6.98
N SER A 41 8.10 -1.24 8.06
CA SER A 41 9.39 -1.94 8.19
C SER A 41 9.66 -2.95 7.07
N TRP A 42 8.61 -3.55 6.48
CA TRP A 42 8.72 -4.43 5.33
C TRP A 42 9.06 -3.68 4.03
N LEU A 43 8.53 -2.47 3.83
CA LEU A 43 8.91 -1.60 2.70
C LEU A 43 10.35 -1.14 2.84
N ASP A 44 10.76 -0.74 4.05
CA ASP A 44 12.15 -0.37 4.33
C ASP A 44 13.12 -1.52 4.04
N ALA A 45 12.72 -2.77 4.34
CA ALA A 45 13.48 -3.95 3.99
C ALA A 45 13.61 -4.14 2.47
N LEU A 46 12.51 -4.01 1.73
CA LEU A 46 12.53 -4.10 0.26
C LEU A 46 13.39 -2.98 -0.36
N VAL A 47 13.33 -1.76 0.17
CA VAL A 47 14.17 -0.64 -0.30
C VAL A 47 15.65 -0.94 -0.07
N ARG A 48 16.00 -1.46 1.12
CA ARG A 48 17.37 -1.85 1.44
C ARG A 48 17.90 -2.96 0.53
N GLU A 49 17.03 -3.84 0.07
CA GLU A 49 17.35 -4.94 -0.85
C GLU A 49 17.30 -4.53 -2.33
N ASN A 50 17.04 -3.25 -2.65
CA ASN A 50 16.82 -2.73 -4.01
C ASN A 50 15.64 -3.40 -4.76
N LEU A 51 14.68 -3.92 -4.00
CA LEU A 51 13.44 -4.52 -4.50
C LEU A 51 12.26 -3.54 -4.50
N ALA A 52 12.44 -2.40 -3.82
CA ALA A 52 11.56 -1.24 -3.84
C ALA A 52 12.38 0.05 -3.90
N ILE A 53 11.73 1.15 -4.24
CA ILE A 53 12.30 2.50 -4.23
C ILE A 53 11.38 3.36 -3.37
N ASN A 54 11.96 4.07 -2.40
CA ASN A 54 11.26 5.11 -1.67
C ASN A 54 11.20 6.36 -2.56
N LEU A 55 9.99 6.78 -2.94
CA LEU A 55 9.75 7.94 -3.80
C LEU A 55 9.67 9.25 -3.01
N GLY A 56 9.68 9.17 -1.68
CA GLY A 56 9.61 10.30 -0.77
C GLY A 56 8.18 10.57 -0.28
N GLY A 57 7.96 11.80 0.19
CA GLY A 57 6.72 12.23 0.83
C GLY A 57 6.89 12.53 2.31
N ASN A 58 5.83 13.04 2.93
CA ASN A 58 5.83 13.51 4.32
C ASN A 58 4.88 12.70 5.22
N GLY A 59 4.39 11.56 4.74
CA GLY A 59 3.35 10.78 5.42
C GLY A 59 1.92 11.10 4.95
N TYR A 60 1.71 12.09 4.09
CA TYR A 60 0.40 12.42 3.52
C TYR A 60 0.43 12.67 2.00
N PRO A 61 0.80 11.68 1.17
CA PRO A 61 1.31 10.35 1.52
C PRO A 61 2.85 10.30 1.58
N MET A 62 3.38 9.20 2.10
CA MET A 62 4.67 8.66 1.70
C MET A 62 4.47 7.64 0.59
N GLU A 63 5.28 7.69 -0.46
CA GLU A 63 5.13 6.82 -1.63
C GLU A 63 6.35 5.92 -1.84
N PHE A 64 6.08 4.70 -2.27
CA PHE A 64 7.07 3.73 -2.69
C PHE A 64 6.65 3.13 -4.02
N THR A 65 7.62 2.59 -4.75
CA THR A 65 7.34 1.69 -5.86
C THR A 65 8.10 0.40 -5.68
N ALA A 66 7.45 -0.74 -5.96
CA ALA A 66 8.08 -2.05 -5.85
C ALA A 66 7.49 -3.00 -6.88
N ARG A 67 8.22 -4.08 -7.19
CA ARG A 67 7.73 -5.10 -8.11
C ARG A 67 6.56 -5.88 -7.53
N ALA A 68 5.58 -6.19 -8.37
CA ALA A 68 4.42 -7.00 -8.00
C ALA A 68 4.81 -8.37 -7.44
N SER A 69 5.88 -8.99 -7.94
CA SER A 69 6.43 -10.25 -7.42
C SER A 69 6.75 -10.23 -5.92
N GLN A 70 7.07 -9.07 -5.36
CA GLN A 70 7.37 -8.91 -3.93
C GLN A 70 6.12 -8.66 -3.09
N ILE A 71 5.12 -7.96 -3.65
CA ILE A 71 3.92 -7.54 -2.92
C ILE A 71 2.79 -8.58 -3.03
N ILE A 72 2.48 -9.03 -4.25
CA ILE A 72 1.29 -9.83 -4.56
C ILE A 72 1.20 -11.14 -3.75
N PRO A 73 2.28 -11.92 -3.55
CA PRO A 73 2.23 -13.11 -2.71
C PRO A 73 1.81 -12.81 -1.26
N GLN A 74 2.19 -11.64 -0.72
CA GLN A 74 1.83 -11.22 0.63
C GLN A 74 0.34 -10.83 0.68
N LEU A 75 -0.16 -10.11 -0.33
CA LEU A 75 -1.57 -9.74 -0.42
C LEU A 75 -2.50 -10.96 -0.54
N ARG A 76 -2.09 -12.02 -1.26
CA ARG A 76 -2.87 -13.27 -1.36
C ARG A 76 -3.05 -13.97 -0.01
N ARG A 77 -2.10 -13.81 0.92
CA ARG A 77 -2.17 -14.39 2.27
C ARG A 77 -2.77 -13.38 3.24
N LYS A 78 -1.91 -12.66 3.95
CA LYS A 78 -2.27 -11.61 4.91
C LYS A 78 -1.36 -10.40 4.62
N PRO A 79 -1.91 -9.20 4.38
CA PRO A 79 -1.08 -8.04 4.14
C PRO A 79 -0.14 -7.76 5.32
N PRO A 80 1.07 -7.24 5.07
CA PRO A 80 2.08 -7.06 6.12
C PRO A 80 1.59 -6.13 7.23
N GLY A 81 1.72 -6.59 8.47
CA GLY A 81 1.30 -5.81 9.65
C GLY A 81 -0.21 -5.53 9.73
N SER A 82 -1.04 -6.15 8.87
CA SER A 82 -2.46 -5.78 8.79
C SER A 82 -3.18 -5.97 10.14
N ARG A 83 -3.78 -4.89 10.62
CA ARG A 83 -4.67 -4.87 11.77
C ARG A 83 -6.06 -5.34 11.36
N ASP A 84 -6.66 -6.19 12.18
CA ASP A 84 -8.03 -6.68 11.99
C ASP A 84 -8.69 -6.86 13.36
N PRO A 85 -9.70 -6.05 13.75
CA PRO A 85 -10.32 -4.95 12.98
C PRO A 85 -9.47 -3.67 12.90
N TRP A 86 -9.77 -2.76 11.96
CA TRP A 86 -9.12 -1.44 11.93
C TRP A 86 -9.49 -0.60 13.16
N ALA A 87 -8.57 0.26 13.58
CA ALA A 87 -8.80 1.27 14.59
C ALA A 87 -9.34 2.56 13.94
N ALA A 88 -10.31 3.19 14.59
CA ALA A 88 -10.79 4.53 14.31
C ALA A 88 -11.09 5.22 15.64
N ASP A 89 -10.88 6.52 15.74
CA ASP A 89 -11.26 7.35 16.88
C ASP A 89 -12.64 7.98 16.68
N SER A 90 -13.26 8.35 17.80
CA SER A 90 -14.52 9.08 17.89
C SER A 90 -14.54 10.44 17.18
N HIS A 91 -13.38 11.01 16.86
CA HIS A 91 -13.22 12.29 16.17
C HIS A 91 -12.85 12.14 14.68
N ASP A 92 -12.67 10.91 14.18
CA ASP A 92 -12.29 10.69 12.79
C ASP A 92 -13.45 11.02 11.85
N ILE A 93 -13.14 11.73 10.76
CA ILE A 93 -14.09 11.97 9.67
C ILE A 93 -14.01 10.79 8.70
N LEU A 94 -14.86 9.80 8.91
CA LEU A 94 -14.90 8.58 8.08
C LEU A 94 -15.79 8.82 6.85
N GLY A 95 -15.19 8.86 5.67
CA GLY A 95 -15.90 8.97 4.40
C GLY A 95 -16.60 7.67 3.99
N HIS A 96 -17.50 7.72 3.00
CA HIS A 96 -18.24 6.55 2.51
C HIS A 96 -17.35 5.44 1.92
N GLU A 97 -16.13 5.80 1.47
CA GLU A 97 -15.16 4.85 0.94
C GLU A 97 -14.33 4.17 2.05
N TRP A 98 -14.46 4.63 3.30
CA TRP A 98 -13.82 3.98 4.44
C TRP A 98 -14.59 2.71 4.81
N LEU A 99 -13.99 1.56 4.49
CA LEU A 99 -14.59 0.26 4.75
C LEU A 99 -14.24 -0.31 6.14
N GLY A 100 -13.35 0.34 6.88
CA GLY A 100 -12.95 -0.05 8.25
C GLY A 100 -12.35 -1.45 8.36
N LYS A 101 -11.88 -1.99 7.24
CA LYS A 101 -11.33 -3.34 7.16
C LYS A 101 -10.37 -3.45 5.99
N THR A 102 -9.51 -4.46 6.07
CA THR A 102 -8.64 -4.82 4.96
C THR A 102 -9.48 -5.17 3.73
N THR A 103 -9.22 -4.49 2.62
CA THR A 103 -9.86 -4.74 1.33
C THR A 103 -8.84 -5.36 0.38
N LYS A 104 -9.30 -6.31 -0.41
CA LYS A 104 -8.51 -6.96 -1.45
C LYS A 104 -9.41 -7.13 -2.66
N SER A 105 -8.89 -6.89 -3.85
CA SER A 105 -9.53 -7.23 -5.12
C SER A 105 -8.85 -8.47 -5.70
N PRO A 106 -9.41 -9.68 -5.54
CA PRO A 106 -8.79 -10.90 -6.04
C PRO A 106 -8.59 -10.90 -7.56
N GLU A 107 -9.49 -10.23 -8.29
CA GLU A 107 -9.41 -10.04 -9.74
C GLU A 107 -8.14 -9.24 -10.10
N VAL A 108 -7.98 -8.06 -9.51
CA VAL A 108 -6.82 -7.19 -9.77
C VAL A 108 -5.52 -7.87 -9.30
N ILE A 109 -5.53 -8.51 -8.13
CA ILE A 109 -4.39 -9.30 -7.60
C ILE A 109 -3.98 -10.44 -8.55
N SER A 110 -4.93 -11.02 -9.28
CA SER A 110 -4.66 -12.12 -10.22
C SER A 110 -4.23 -11.61 -11.59
N ALA A 111 -4.67 -10.41 -11.97
CA ALA A 111 -4.29 -9.74 -13.21
C ALA A 111 -2.91 -9.08 -13.17
N CYS A 112 -2.30 -8.94 -11.99
CA CYS A 112 -0.99 -8.30 -11.87
C CYS A 112 0.14 -9.13 -12.51
N ASP A 113 0.94 -8.50 -13.35
CA ASP A 113 2.15 -9.11 -13.91
C ASP A 113 3.26 -9.08 -12.84
N PRO A 114 3.92 -10.21 -12.51
CA PRO A 114 4.98 -10.24 -11.49
C PRO A 114 6.12 -9.23 -11.68
N GLU A 115 6.40 -8.82 -12.91
CA GLU A 115 7.46 -7.84 -13.22
C GLU A 115 6.96 -6.40 -13.30
N GLU A 116 5.64 -6.16 -13.25
CA GLU A 116 5.13 -4.79 -13.23
C GLU A 116 5.47 -4.09 -11.90
N TRP A 117 5.78 -2.81 -12.00
CA TRP A 117 6.01 -1.94 -10.86
C TRP A 117 4.68 -1.39 -10.35
N LEU A 118 4.40 -1.63 -9.07
CA LEU A 118 3.25 -1.11 -8.36
C LEU A 118 3.63 0.16 -7.60
N VAL A 119 2.63 0.98 -7.27
CA VAL A 119 2.75 2.11 -6.35
C VAL A 119 2.20 1.69 -5.00
N VAL A 120 2.90 2.01 -3.93
CA VAL A 120 2.44 1.82 -2.56
C VAL A 120 2.38 3.19 -1.90
N GLN A 121 1.18 3.60 -1.47
CA GLN A 121 1.02 4.81 -0.66
C GLN A 121 0.82 4.42 0.80
N ALA A 122 1.58 5.06 1.67
CA ALA A 122 1.44 4.99 3.11
C ALA A 122 0.99 6.36 3.63
N TRP A 123 -0.18 6.38 4.25
CA TRP A 123 -0.76 7.55 4.89
C TRP A 123 -0.65 7.41 6.41
N ASP A 124 -0.05 8.42 7.05
CA ASP A 124 0.09 8.49 8.50
C ASP A 124 -1.30 8.75 9.13
N GLU A 125 -1.69 7.91 10.08
CA GLU A 125 -2.96 8.02 10.80
C GLU A 125 -2.79 8.52 12.25
N SER A 126 -1.60 9.00 12.61
CA SER A 126 -1.29 9.53 13.95
C SER A 126 -1.73 10.97 14.21
#